data_AF-D7STP0-F1
#
_entry.id   AF-D7STP0-F1
#
_cell.length_a   1.000
_cell.length_b   1.000
_cell.length_c   1.000
_cell.angle_alpha   90.00
_cell.angle_beta   90.00
_cell.angle_gamma   90.00
#
_symmetry.space_group_name_H-M   'P 1'
#
loop_
_entity.id
_entity.type
_entity.pdbx_description
1 polymer ?
#
loop_
_entity_poly.entity_id
_entity_poly.type
_entity_poly.pdbx_seq_one_letter_code
_entity_poly.pdbx_strand_id
1 'polypeptide(L)'
;MGLKENLLRGIYAYGTALPSAIQQKGIVPFCKGLDVIQQAQSGTGKTATFCSGILQQLNEELTQCQALVLAPTRELAQQIEKVMRALGDHLNVKVHSCVGGTVVREDQRILSAGVHAGTPGCF
;
A
#
# COMPACT_ATOMS: atom_id res chain seq x y z
N MET A 1 8.65 12.42 12.11
CA MET A 1 8.41 11.32 11.15
C MET A 1 8.45 11.77 9.69
N GLY A 2 8.27 13.06 9.35
CA GLY A 2 8.46 13.56 7.99
C GLY A 2 7.45 13.00 6.97
N LEU A 3 6.28 12.56 7.45
CA LEU A 3 5.22 12.01 6.60
C LEU A 3 4.48 13.13 5.88
N LYS A 4 3.98 12.85 4.66
CA LYS A 4 3.03 13.71 3.97
C LYS A 4 1.81 13.95 4.87
N GLU A 5 1.34 15.18 4.95
CA GLU A 5 0.21 15.54 5.82
C GLU A 5 -1.05 14.77 5.46
N ASN A 6 -1.33 14.62 4.16
CA ASN A 6 -2.46 13.85 3.65
C ASN A 6 -2.36 12.36 4.00
N LEU A 7 -1.16 11.77 3.94
CA LEU A 7 -0.95 10.39 4.37
C LEU A 7 -1.20 10.24 5.89
N LEU A 8 -0.73 11.21 6.67
CA LEU A 8 -0.96 11.21 8.12
C LEU A 8 -2.46 11.24 8.44
N ARG A 9 -3.24 12.06 7.73
CA ARG A 9 -4.71 12.09 7.85
C ARG A 9 -5.33 10.74 7.53
N GLY A 10 -4.90 10.07 6.45
CA GLY A 10 -5.40 8.74 6.08
C GLY A 10 -5.08 7.67 7.13
N ILE A 11 -3.86 7.69 7.68
CA ILE A 11 -3.45 6.79 8.77
C ILE A 11 -4.34 7.00 10.02
N TYR A 12 -4.60 8.24 10.41
CA TYR A 12 -5.47 8.54 11.55
C TYR A 12 -6.92 8.11 11.29
N ALA A 13 -7.46 8.39 10.09
CA ALA A 13 -8.81 8.01 9.70
C ALA A 13 -9.02 6.48 9.68
N TYR A 14 -7.98 5.72 9.33
CA TYR A 14 -8.01 4.25 9.34
C TYR A 14 -8.09 3.65 10.76
N GLY A 15 -7.92 4.45 11.82
CA GLY A 15 -8.20 4.01 13.19
C GLY A 15 -6.98 3.66 14.04
N THR A 16 -5.76 4.04 13.65
CA THR A 16 -4.57 3.86 14.48
C THR A 16 -4.33 5.07 15.38
N ALA A 17 -5.17 5.28 16.39
CA ALA A 17 -4.91 6.28 17.43
C ALA A 17 -3.62 5.97 18.21
N LEU A 18 -3.27 4.68 18.35
CA LEU A 18 -1.98 4.22 18.83
C LEU A 18 -1.36 3.21 17.84
N PRO A 19 -0.22 3.51 17.21
CA PRO A 19 0.46 2.54 16.35
C PRO A 19 1.03 1.38 17.17
N SER A 20 0.92 0.16 16.64
CA SER A 20 1.51 -1.04 17.24
C SER A 20 3.04 -0.95 17.30
N ALA A 21 3.68 -1.81 18.11
CA ALA A 21 5.14 -1.83 18.22
C ALA A 21 5.87 -2.05 16.89
N ILE A 22 5.28 -2.82 15.96
CA ILE A 22 5.85 -3.02 14.61
C ILE A 22 5.68 -1.78 13.73
N GLN A 23 4.56 -1.07 13.85
CA GLN A 23 4.33 0.19 13.14
C GLN A 23 5.31 1.27 13.61
N GLN A 24 5.48 1.42 14.92
CA GLN A 24 6.41 2.42 15.48
C GLN A 24 7.86 2.20 15.02
N LYS A 25 8.32 0.95 14.99
CA LYS A 25 9.67 0.59 14.54
C LYS A 25 9.81 0.57 13.01
N GLY A 26 8.72 0.26 12.32
CA GLY A 26 8.74 -0.04 10.89
C GLY A 26 8.45 1.14 9.98
N ILE A 27 7.57 2.07 10.36
CA ILE A 27 7.16 3.17 9.49
C ILE A 27 8.35 4.06 9.11
N VAL A 28 9.18 4.44 10.08
CA VAL A 28 10.31 5.36 9.85
C VAL A 28 11.33 4.85 8.83
N PRO A 29 11.90 3.63 8.96
CA PRO A 29 12.85 3.14 7.96
C PRO A 29 12.21 2.97 6.57
N PHE A 30 10.96 2.54 6.50
CA PHE A 30 10.21 2.46 5.24
C PHE A 30 10.04 3.83 4.58
N CYS A 31 9.70 4.86 5.35
CA CYS A 31 9.52 6.23 4.84
C CYS A 31 10.82 6.89 4.39
N LYS A 32 11.98 6.34 4.81
CA LYS A 32 13.31 6.77 4.37
C LYS A 32 13.77 6.06 3.09
N GLY A 33 12.99 5.15 2.52
CA GLY A 33 13.40 4.39 1.33
C GLY A 33 14.46 3.33 1.62
N LEU A 34 14.56 2.85 2.87
CA LEU A 34 15.49 1.79 3.23
C LEU A 34 14.89 0.42 2.93
N ASP A 35 15.75 -0.57 2.66
CA ASP A 35 15.35 -1.97 2.62
C ASP A 35 15.01 -2.45 4.03
N VAL A 36 13.82 -3.04 4.21
CA VAL A 36 13.31 -3.45 5.52
C VAL A 36 12.81 -4.89 5.49
N ILE A 37 13.33 -5.70 6.41
CA ILE A 37 12.76 -7.01 6.74
C ILE A 37 11.88 -6.83 7.99
N GLN A 38 10.58 -7.11 7.86
CA GLN A 38 9.66 -7.07 8.99
C GLN A 38 9.14 -8.45 9.37
N GLN A 39 9.40 -8.83 10.62
CA GLN A 39 8.86 -10.05 11.21
C GLN A 39 8.01 -9.69 12.42
N ALA A 40 6.75 -10.11 12.39
CA ALA A 40 5.82 -9.95 13.51
C ALA A 40 4.74 -11.03 13.44
N GLN A 41 3.99 -11.23 14.52
CA GLN A 41 2.84 -12.13 14.54
C GLN A 41 1.72 -11.62 13.61
N SER A 42 0.80 -12.49 13.21
CA SER A 42 -0.40 -12.10 12.45
C SER A 42 -1.26 -11.11 13.24
N GLY A 43 -1.94 -10.19 12.55
CA GLY A 43 -2.80 -9.18 13.19
C GLY A 43 -2.07 -8.00 13.84
N THR A 44 -0.74 -7.90 13.72
CA THR A 44 0.05 -6.83 14.38
C THR A 44 0.17 -5.53 13.59
N GLY A 45 -0.45 -5.41 12.41
CA GLY A 45 -0.42 -4.18 11.61
C GLY A 45 0.74 -4.07 10.60
N LYS A 46 1.37 -5.19 10.23
CA LYS A 46 2.41 -5.24 9.18
C LYS A 46 1.95 -4.62 7.87
N THR A 47 0.73 -4.93 7.43
CA THR A 47 0.17 -4.43 6.16
C THR A 47 0.10 -2.91 6.11
N ALA A 48 -0.47 -2.29 7.14
CA ALA A 48 -0.54 -0.84 7.25
C ALA A 48 0.86 -0.21 7.31
N THR A 49 1.84 -0.91 7.87
CA THR A 49 3.22 -0.41 8.01
C THR A 49 3.89 -0.26 6.65
N PHE A 50 3.93 -1.32 5.84
CA PHE A 50 4.57 -1.22 4.52
C PHE A 50 3.73 -0.38 3.53
N CYS A 51 2.39 -0.41 3.63
CA CYS A 51 1.53 0.43 2.78
C CYS A 51 1.79 1.92 3.03
N SER A 52 1.93 2.33 4.30
CA SER A 52 2.28 3.72 4.64
C SER A 52 3.65 4.11 4.06
N GLY A 53 4.62 3.19 4.13
CA GLY A 53 5.95 3.35 3.54
C GLY A 53 5.92 3.59 2.03
N ILE A 54 5.15 2.76 1.31
CA ILE A 54 4.97 2.89 -0.14
C ILE A 54 4.30 4.23 -0.47
N LEU A 55 3.15 4.53 0.14
CA LEU A 55 2.40 5.76 -0.11
C LEU A 55 3.22 7.04 0.14
N GLN A 56 4.11 7.01 1.13
CA GLN A 56 5.02 8.10 1.42
C GLN A 56 5.99 8.38 0.27
N GLN A 57 6.46 7.32 -0.40
CA GLN A 57 7.46 7.41 -1.47
C GLN A 57 6.86 7.68 -2.86
N LEU A 58 5.55 7.42 -3.05
CA LEU A 58 4.89 7.65 -4.34
C LEU A 58 4.91 9.13 -4.74
N ASN A 59 5.22 9.39 -6.01
CA ASN A 59 4.97 10.67 -6.65
C ASN A 59 3.57 10.67 -7.28
N GLU A 60 2.67 11.51 -6.74
CA GLU A 60 1.26 11.63 -7.16
C GLU A 60 1.09 12.32 -8.53
N GLU A 61 2.10 13.05 -8.99
CA GLU A 61 2.08 13.74 -10.29
C GLU A 61 2.37 12.78 -11.45
N LEU A 62 2.99 11.63 -11.17
CA LEU A 62 3.39 10.65 -12.17
C LEU A 62 2.49 9.43 -12.12
N THR A 63 1.47 9.41 -12.98
CA THR A 63 0.52 8.28 -13.07
C THR A 63 1.12 7.09 -13.83
N GLN A 64 2.11 6.44 -13.22
CA GLN A 64 2.79 5.22 -13.71
C GLN A 64 3.09 4.28 -12.55
N CYS A 65 3.33 3.00 -12.83
CA CYS A 65 3.61 2.00 -11.81
C CYS A 65 4.94 2.32 -11.10
N GLN A 66 4.86 2.66 -9.82
CA GLN A 66 6.00 3.03 -8.98
C GLN A 66 6.23 2.02 -7.85
N ALA A 67 5.22 1.21 -7.50
CA ALA A 67 5.32 0.18 -6.47
C ALA A 67 4.60 -1.11 -6.85
N LEU A 68 5.18 -2.24 -6.46
CA LEU A 68 4.61 -3.58 -6.65
C LEU A 68 4.57 -4.31 -5.31
N VAL A 69 3.40 -4.81 -4.90
CA VAL A 69 3.26 -5.65 -3.70
C VAL A 69 2.84 -7.05 -4.09
N LEU A 70 3.76 -8.01 -3.94
CA LEU A 70 3.48 -9.41 -4.22
C LEU A 70 2.71 -10.04 -3.05
N ALA A 71 1.61 -10.72 -3.35
CA ALA A 71 0.84 -11.45 -2.35
C ALA A 71 0.60 -12.90 -2.80
N PRO A 72 0.70 -13.89 -1.89
CA PRO A 72 0.56 -15.31 -2.22
C PRO A 72 -0.87 -15.73 -2.57
N THR A 73 -1.88 -14.97 -2.16
CA THR A 73 -3.29 -15.30 -2.44
C THR A 73 -4.06 -14.10 -2.95
N ARG A 74 -5.14 -14.38 -3.69
CA ARG A 74 -6.03 -13.36 -4.26
C ARG A 74 -6.67 -12.51 -3.16
N GLU A 75 -7.14 -13.15 -2.10
CA GLU A 75 -7.80 -12.51 -0.96
C GLU A 75 -6.84 -11.56 -0.26
N LEU A 76 -5.57 -11.95 -0.13
CA LEU A 76 -4.56 -11.10 0.49
C LEU A 76 -4.19 -9.92 -0.41
N ALA A 77 -4.05 -10.13 -1.72
CA ALA A 77 -3.82 -9.03 -2.68
C ALA A 77 -4.93 -7.97 -2.62
N GLN A 78 -6.19 -8.41 -2.56
CA GLN A 78 -7.36 -7.53 -2.42
C GLN A 78 -7.41 -6.84 -1.04
N GLN A 79 -7.05 -7.54 0.04
CA GLN A 79 -6.96 -6.92 1.36
C GLN A 79 -5.88 -5.83 1.40
N ILE A 80 -4.72 -6.06 0.78
CA ILE A 80 -3.65 -5.06 0.69
C ILE A 80 -4.13 -3.84 -0.10
N GLU A 81 -4.79 -4.04 -1.25
CA GLU A 81 -5.36 -2.94 -2.04
C GLU A 81 -6.33 -2.10 -1.20
N LYS A 82 -7.25 -2.73 -0.47
CA LYS A 82 -8.20 -2.03 0.40
C LYS A 82 -7.50 -1.20 1.47
N VAL A 83 -6.47 -1.75 2.12
CA VAL A 83 -5.68 -1.03 3.12
C VAL A 83 -4.96 0.16 2.47
N MET A 84 -4.32 -0.05 1.33
CA MET A 84 -3.57 1.01 0.65
C MET A 84 -4.49 2.13 0.16
N ARG A 85 -5.70 1.82 -0.34
CA ARG A 85 -6.72 2.82 -0.68
C ARG A 85 -7.19 3.59 0.55
N ALA A 86 -7.48 2.91 1.66
CA ALA A 86 -7.95 3.57 2.87
C ALA A 86 -6.90 4.49 3.49
N LEU A 87 -5.63 4.08 3.50
CA LEU A 87 -4.52 4.94 3.96
C LEU A 87 -4.22 6.08 2.99
N GLY A 88 -4.47 5.87 1.70
CA GLY A 88 -4.27 6.84 0.63
C GLY A 88 -5.49 7.69 0.29
N ASP A 89 -6.55 7.66 1.10
CA ASP A 89 -7.85 8.30 0.78
C ASP A 89 -7.74 9.82 0.57
N HIS A 90 -6.76 10.45 1.21
CA HIS A 90 -6.45 11.88 1.06
C HIS A 90 -5.30 12.16 0.07
N LEU A 91 -4.79 11.14 -0.62
CA LEU A 91 -3.72 11.24 -1.63
C LEU A 91 -4.31 11.05 -3.02
N ASN A 92 -3.74 11.69 -4.04
CA ASN A 92 -4.15 11.49 -5.42
C ASN A 92 -3.47 10.24 -6.03
N VAL A 93 -3.59 9.10 -5.36
CA VAL A 93 -2.95 7.83 -5.77
C VAL A 93 -3.96 6.86 -6.37
N LYS A 94 -3.52 6.16 -7.41
CA LYS A 94 -4.27 5.05 -8.02
C LYS A 94 -3.61 3.74 -7.64
N VAL A 95 -4.37 2.87 -6.97
CA VAL A 95 -3.92 1.52 -6.59
C VAL A 95 -4.79 0.51 -7.32
N HIS A 96 -4.24 -0.63 -7.75
CA HIS A 96 -5.02 -1.70 -8.38
C HIS A 96 -4.45 -3.07 -8.03
N SER A 97 -5.31 -4.05 -7.75
CA SER A 97 -4.90 -5.46 -7.63
C SER A 97 -5.14 -6.21 -8.92
N CYS A 98 -4.13 -6.98 -9.35
CA CYS A 98 -4.23 -7.87 -10.50
C CYS A 98 -4.28 -9.29 -9.97
N VAL A 99 -5.47 -9.87 -9.88
CA VAL A 99 -5.68 -11.20 -9.29
C VAL A 99 -6.31 -12.15 -10.31
N GLY A 100 -5.98 -13.44 -10.27
CA GLY A 100 -6.63 -14.41 -11.17
C GLY A 100 -8.16 -14.33 -11.10
N GLY A 101 -8.89 -14.65 -12.18
CA GLY A 101 -10.36 -14.66 -12.19
C GLY A 101 -11.04 -13.28 -12.34
N THR A 102 -10.30 -12.18 -12.42
CA THR A 102 -10.80 -10.92 -13.00
C THR A 102 -10.69 -10.96 -14.52
N VAL A 103 -11.46 -10.10 -15.20
CA VAL A 103 -11.37 -9.98 -16.65
C VAL A 103 -10.03 -9.31 -17.00
N VAL A 104 -9.08 -10.10 -17.52
CA VAL A 104 -7.72 -9.64 -17.86
C VAL A 104 -7.73 -8.37 -18.72
N ARG A 105 -8.71 -8.22 -19.62
CA ARG A 105 -8.86 -7.01 -20.45
C ARG A 105 -9.16 -5.76 -19.62
N GLU A 106 -9.91 -5.90 -18.54
CA GLU A 106 -10.23 -4.78 -17.65
C GLU A 106 -8.99 -4.39 -16.83
N ASP A 107 -8.25 -5.37 -16.31
CA ASP A 107 -6.98 -5.11 -15.64
C ASP A 107 -5.98 -4.42 -16.58
N GLN A 108 -5.86 -4.90 -17.82
CA GLN A 108 -5.04 -4.26 -18.85
C GLN A 108 -5.46 -2.81 -19.09
N ARG A 109 -6.77 -2.54 -19.20
CA ARG A 109 -7.29 -1.19 -19.40
C ARG A 109 -6.94 -0.27 -18.22
N ILE A 110 -7.12 -0.74 -16.99
CA ILE A 110 -6.82 0.02 -15.77
C ILE A 110 -5.31 0.30 -15.67
N LEU A 111 -4.48 -0.71 -15.93
CA LEU A 111 -3.03 -0.56 -15.94
C LEU A 111 -2.56 0.40 -17.05
N SER A 112 -3.16 0.35 -18.24
CA SER A 112 -2.89 1.29 -19.34
C SER A 112 -3.33 2.72 -19.02
N ALA A 113 -4.35 2.92 -18.17
CA ALA A 113 -4.75 4.24 -17.67
C ALA A 113 -3.82 4.79 -16.57
N GLY A 114 -2.82 3.99 -16.16
CA GLY A 114 -1.81 4.32 -15.18
C GLY A 114 -2.27 4.06 -13.74
N VAL A 115 -1.44 3.30 -13.00
CA VAL A 115 -1.60 3.02 -11.57
C VAL A 115 -0.29 3.33 -10.87
N HIS A 116 -0.33 3.85 -9.64
CA HIS A 116 0.87 4.15 -8.85
C HIS A 116 1.38 2.89 -8.13
N ALA A 117 0.47 2.03 -7.67
CA ALA A 117 0.80 0.78 -7.01
C ALA A 117 -0.04 -0.39 -7.54
N GLY A 118 0.62 -1.53 -7.77
CA GLY A 118 0.00 -2.77 -8.21
C GLY A 118 0.16 -3.89 -7.17
N THR A 119 -0.86 -4.73 -6.99
CA THR A 119 -0.75 -5.96 -6.18
C THR A 119 -1.05 -7.21 -7.02
N PRO A 120 -0.05 -7.89 -7.61
CA PRO A 120 -0.27 -9.15 -8.28
C PRO A 120 -0.56 -10.25 -7.25
N GLY A 121 -1.69 -10.92 -7.42
CA GLY A 121 -2.08 -12.11 -6.65
C GLY A 121 -2.34 -13.28 -7.59
N CYS A 122 -1.28 -14.00 -7.92
CA CYS A 122 -1.30 -15.14 -8.84
C CYS A 122 -0.21 -16.14 -8.46
N PHE A 123 -0.48 -16.95 -7.43
CA PHE A 123 -0.06 -18.36 -7.43
C PHE A 123 -1.33 -19.21 -7.29
#